data_AF-A0A7J9F5Z5-F1
#
_entry.id   AF-A0A7J9F5Z5-F1
#
_cell.length_a   1.000
_cell.length_b   1.000
_cell.length_c   1.000
_cell.angle_alpha   90.00
_cell.angle_beta   90.00
_cell.angle_gamma   90.00
#
_symmetry.space_group_name_H-M   'P 1'
#
loop_
_entity.id
_entity.type
_entity.pdbx_description
1 polymer ?
#
loop_
_entity_poly.entity_id
_entity_poly.type
_entity_poly.pdbx_seq_one_letter_code
_entity_poly.pdbx_strand_id
1 'polypeptide(L)'
;MLINTICNGFASISNIAEVRIIHEWCNKDWKVKFKHVLRGSNKVADCLVKAAIEKLNQVVLFSVPPQYVIRLLEDDTYDSLYEGT
;
A
#
# COMPACT_ATOMS: atom_id res chain seq x y z
N MET A 1 -6.24 1.82 -13.99
CA MET A 1 -5.27 1.83 -15.10
C MET A 1 -4.04 0.97 -14.75
N LEU A 2 -3.30 1.27 -13.67
CA LEU A 2 -2.11 0.51 -13.26
C LEU A 2 -2.38 -0.99 -12.97
N ILE A 3 -3.41 -1.31 -12.19
CA ILE A 3 -3.76 -2.72 -11.87
C ILE A 3 -3.99 -3.51 -13.16
N ASN A 4 -4.76 -2.96 -14.11
CA ASN A 4 -5.01 -3.61 -15.39
C ASN A 4 -3.71 -3.80 -16.20
N THR A 5 -2.80 -2.82 -16.18
CA THR A 5 -1.49 -2.93 -16.83
C THR A 5 -0.65 -4.08 -16.24
N ILE A 6 -0.69 -4.25 -14.91
CA ILE A 6 0.03 -5.34 -14.23
C ILE A 6 -0.61 -6.69 -14.53
N CYS A 7 -1.94 -6.81 -14.41
CA CYS A 7 -2.65 -8.08 -14.58
C CYS A 7 -2.68 -8.59 -16.02
N ASN A 8 -2.67 -7.69 -17.02
CA ASN A 8 -2.77 -8.07 -18.43
C ASN A 8 -1.40 -8.27 -19.12
N GLY A 9 -0.31 -8.35 -18.35
CA GLY A 9 1.04 -8.61 -18.88
C GLY A 9 1.74 -7.43 -19.57
N PHE A 10 1.03 -6.32 -19.81
CA PHE A 10 1.59 -5.10 -20.40
C PHE A 10 2.66 -4.44 -19.53
N ALA A 11 2.71 -4.75 -18.25
CA ALA A 11 3.75 -4.26 -17.35
C ALA A 11 5.17 -4.70 -17.77
N SER A 12 5.33 -5.84 -18.44
CA SER A 12 6.63 -6.36 -18.92
C SER A 12 7.32 -5.45 -19.94
N ILE A 13 6.54 -4.74 -20.77
CA ILE A 13 7.02 -3.82 -21.82
C ILE A 13 6.94 -2.35 -21.41
N SER A 14 6.64 -2.07 -20.13
CA SER A 14 6.55 -0.69 -19.64
C SER A 14 7.91 0.00 -19.71
N ASN A 15 7.92 1.28 -20.09
CA ASN A 15 9.11 2.13 -20.00
C ASN A 15 9.46 2.49 -18.55
N ILE A 16 8.55 2.30 -17.59
CA ILE A 16 8.76 2.56 -16.16
C ILE A 16 9.38 1.32 -15.51
N ALA A 17 10.57 1.46 -14.93
CA ALA A 17 11.32 0.33 -14.37
C ALA A 17 10.59 -0.33 -13.19
N GLU A 18 9.98 0.47 -12.33
CA GLU A 18 9.23 0.05 -11.15
C GLU A 18 8.02 -0.80 -11.53
N VAL A 19 7.35 -0.47 -12.64
CA VAL A 19 6.21 -1.25 -13.16
C VAL A 19 6.67 -2.64 -13.61
N ARG A 20 7.84 -2.74 -14.25
CA ARG A 20 8.44 -4.04 -14.61
C ARG A 20 8.81 -4.86 -13.38
N ILE A 21 9.44 -4.24 -12.37
CA ILE A 21 9.83 -4.91 -11.12
C ILE A 21 8.60 -5.45 -10.38
N ILE A 22 7.53 -4.65 -10.27
CA ILE A 22 6.27 -5.11 -9.65
C ILE A 22 5.73 -6.34 -10.39
N HIS A 23 5.75 -6.33 -11.72
CA HIS A 23 5.31 -7.48 -12.52
C HIS A 23 6.15 -8.73 -12.27
N GLU A 24 7.48 -8.60 -12.18
CA GLU A 24 8.37 -9.71 -11.82
C GLU A 24 8.04 -10.30 -10.45
N TRP A 25 7.74 -9.46 -9.46
CA TRP A 25 7.33 -9.93 -8.13
C TRP A 25 5.99 -10.65 -8.14
N CYS A 26 5.05 -10.22 -8.98
CA CYS A 26 3.76 -10.89 -9.13
C CYS A 26 3.87 -12.27 -9.78
N ASN A 27 4.90 -12.49 -10.59
CA ASN A 27 5.15 -13.77 -11.25
C ASN A 27 5.93 -14.77 -10.37
N LYS A 28 6.24 -14.41 -9.12
CA LYS A 28 6.76 -15.37 -8.12
C LYS A 28 5.65 -16.31 -7.63
N ASP A 29 6.00 -17.28 -6.81
CA ASP A 29 5.07 -18.24 -6.20
C ASP A 29 4.19 -17.61 -5.08
N TRP A 30 3.64 -16.43 -5.36
CA TRP A 30 2.78 -15.67 -4.45
C TRP A 30 1.38 -15.57 -5.06
N LYS A 31 0.35 -15.80 -4.25
CA LYS A 31 -1.04 -15.51 -4.64
C LYS A 31 -1.34 -14.04 -4.39
N VAL A 32 -1.18 -13.21 -5.41
CA VAL A 32 -1.37 -11.74 -5.31
C VAL A 32 -2.80 -11.35 -5.70
N LYS A 33 -3.43 -10.48 -4.90
CA LYS A 33 -4.71 -9.84 -5.23
C LYS A 33 -4.57 -8.33 -5.15
N PHE A 34 -4.96 -7.64 -6.21
CA PHE A 34 -4.98 -6.19 -6.24
C PHE A 34 -6.37 -5.66 -5.89
N LYS A 35 -6.41 -4.67 -5.00
CA LYS A 35 -7.63 -3.91 -4.68
C LYS A 35 -7.26 -2.42 -4.70
N HIS A 36 -8.04 -1.63 -5.42
CA HIS A 36 -7.96 -0.18 -5.29
C HIS A 36 -8.68 0.24 -4.01
N VAL A 37 -7.96 0.89 -3.10
CA VAL A 37 -8.51 1.42 -1.85
C VAL A 37 -8.71 2.92 -2.01
N LEU A 38 -9.87 3.42 -1.62
CA LEU A 38 -10.15 4.85 -1.66
C LEU A 38 -9.25 5.57 -0.66
N ARG A 39 -8.81 6.77 -1.00
CA ARG A 39 -7.91 7.58 -0.16
C ARG A 39 -8.44 7.76 1.27
N GLY A 40 -9.75 7.93 1.43
CA GLY A 40 -10.39 8.08 2.74
C GLY A 40 -10.24 6.87 3.66
N SER A 41 -10.04 5.68 3.08
CA SER A 41 -9.85 4.42 3.81
C SER A 41 -8.37 3.98 3.86
N ASN A 42 -7.45 4.82 3.38
CA ASN A 42 -6.01 4.53 3.34
C ASN A 42 -5.21 5.54 4.18
N LYS A 43 -5.85 6.13 5.20
CA LYS A 43 -5.31 7.24 6.01
C LYS A 43 -4.00 6.88 6.70
N VAL A 44 -3.90 5.66 7.24
CA VAL A 44 -2.70 5.16 7.93
C VAL A 44 -1.49 5.14 6.99
N ALA A 45 -1.63 4.55 5.80
CA ALA A 45 -0.56 4.49 4.82
C ALA A 45 -0.15 5.89 4.32
N ASP A 46 -1.12 6.75 4.02
CA ASP A 46 -0.87 8.16 3.65
C ASP A 46 -0.08 8.91 4.76
N CYS A 47 -0.41 8.65 6.03
CA CYS A 47 0.27 9.25 7.17
C CYS A 47 1.72 8.77 7.29
N LEU A 48 1.96 7.46 7.17
CA LEU A 48 3.29 6.87 7.23
C LEU A 48 4.19 7.34 6.09
N VAL A 49 3.66 7.46 4.87
CA VAL A 49 4.42 7.99 3.72
C VAL A 49 4.87 9.42 4.01
N LYS A 50 3.99 10.29 4.54
CA LYS A 50 4.35 11.67 4.90
C LYS A 50 5.46 11.73 5.95
N ALA A 51 5.39 10.88 6.97
CA ALA A 51 6.43 10.78 7.99
C ALA A 51 7.76 10.25 7.44
N ALA A 52 7.73 9.44 6.37
CA ALA A 52 8.91 8.87 5.73
C ALA A 52 9.58 9.80 4.72
N ILE A 53 8.86 10.77 4.14
CA ILE A 53 9.42 11.75 3.18
C ILE A 53 10.63 12.49 3.78
N GLU A 54 10.60 12.78 5.08
CA GLU A 54 11.70 13.46 5.78
C GLU A 54 12.90 12.54 6.08
N LYS A 55 12.81 11.24 5.79
CA LYS A 55 13.77 10.20 6.19
C LYS A 55 14.20 9.27 5.04
N LEU A 56 14.23 9.79 3.80
CA LEU A 56 14.45 9.04 2.55
C LEU A 56 15.65 8.08 2.51
N ASN A 57 16.64 8.21 3.39
CA ASN A 57 17.84 7.34 3.43
C ASN A 57 17.94 6.44 4.66
N GLN A 58 16.86 6.28 5.44
CA GLN A 58 16.87 5.48 6.65
C GLN A 58 15.67 4.53 6.69
N VAL A 59 15.95 3.27 6.99
CA VAL A 59 14.91 2.31 7.35
C VAL A 59 14.59 2.52 8.83
N VAL A 60 13.37 2.96 9.12
CA VAL A 60 12.89 3.11 10.49
C VAL A 60 11.91 1.98 10.80
N LEU A 61 12.26 1.14 11.76
CA LEU A 61 11.41 0.09 12.27
C LEU A 61 10.79 0.53 13.59
N PHE A 62 9.48 0.36 13.73
CA PHE A 62 8.76 0.65 14.96
C PHE A 62 8.33 -0.66 15.62
N SER A 63 8.70 -0.86 16.88
CA SER A 63 8.26 -2.03 17.68
C SER A 63 6.81 -1.90 18.14
N VAL A 64 6.30 -0.67 18.21
CA VAL A 64 4.89 -0.33 18.48
C VAL A 64 4.44 0.77 17.51
N PRO A 65 3.14 0.86 17.16
CA PRO A 65 2.67 1.91 16.26
C PRO A 65 3.03 3.31 16.78
N PRO A 66 3.56 4.22 15.93
CA PRO A 66 3.82 5.59 16.32
C PRO A 66 2.55 6.31 16.80
N GLN A 67 2.67 7.20 17.80
CA GLN A 67 1.51 7.87 18.41
C GLN A 67 0.60 8.59 17.40
N TYR A 68 1.18 9.18 16.36
CA TYR A 68 0.43 9.89 15.32
C TYR A 68 -0.40 8.94 14.41
N VAL A 69 -0.13 7.64 14.45
CA VAL A 69 -0.87 6.60 13.70
C VAL A 69 -1.96 5.95 14.54
N ILE A 70 -1.79 5.90 15.88
CA ILE A 70 -2.71 5.18 16.79
C ILE A 70 -4.17 5.61 16.60
N ARG A 71 -4.43 6.93 16.54
CA ARG A 71 -5.80 7.45 16.34
C ARG A 71 -6.42 7.01 15.02
N LEU A 72 -5.60 6.92 13.96
CA LEU A 72 -6.07 6.46 12.64
C LEU A 72 -6.40 4.96 12.65
N LEU A 73 -5.67 4.16 13.44
CA LEU A 73 -5.94 2.73 13.60
C LEU A 73 -7.21 2.45 14.41
N GLU A 74 -7.44 3.26 15.45
CA GLU A 74 -8.69 3.19 16.23
C GLU A 74 -9.89 3.45 15.31
N ASP A 75 -9.86 4.53 14.52
CA ASP A 75 -10.91 4.86 13.55
C ASP A 75 -11.13 3.74 12.51
N ASP A 76 -10.06 3.19 11.93
CA ASP A 76 -10.14 2.10 10.93
C ASP A 76 -10.77 0.82 11.52
N THR A 77 -10.56 0.56 12.82
CA THR A 77 -11.15 -0.60 13.51
C THR A 77 -12.66 -0.45 13.65
N TYR A 78 -13.14 0.76 13.97
CA TYR A 78 -14.57 1.03 14.08
C TYR A 78 -15.29 0.92 12.74
N ASP A 79 -14.73 1.45 11.65
CA ASP A 79 -15.34 1.36 10.31
C ASP A 79 -15.53 -0.11 9.87
N SER A 80 -14.57 -0.99 10.21
CA SER A 80 -14.65 -2.42 9.85
C SER A 80 -15.77 -3.20 10.57
N LEU A 81 -16.22 -2.73 11.74
CA LEU A 81 -17.29 -3.36 12.52
C LEU A 81 -18.69 -3.02 12.00
N TYR A 82 -18.84 -1.92 11.25
CA TYR A 82 -20.12 -1.46 10.71
C TYR A 82 -20.35 -1.81 9.23
N GLU A 83 -19.32 -2.25 8.49
CA GLU A 83 -19.48 -2.80 7.13
C GLU A 83 -19.92 -4.29 7.11
N GLY A 84 -20.12 -4.91 8.28
CA GLY A 84 -20.49 -6.32 8.45
C GLY A 84 -21.97 -6.61 8.78
N THR A 85 -22.87 -5.63 8.66
CA THR A 85 -24.33 -5.77 8.88
C THR A 85 -25.13 -5.41 7.65
#